data_AF-A0A382E1M8-F1
#
_entry.id   AF-A0A382E1M8-F1
#
_cell.length_a   1.000
_cell.length_b   1.000
_cell.length_c   1.000
_cell.angle_alpha   90.00
_cell.angle_beta   90.00
_cell.angle_gamma   90.00
#
_symmetry.space_group_name_H-M   'P 1'
#
loop_
_entity.id
_entity.type
_entity.pdbx_description
1 polymer ?
#
loop_
_entity_poly.entity_id
_entity_poly.type
_entity_poly.pdbx_seq_one_letter_code
_entity_poly.pdbx_strand_id
1 'polypeptide(L)'
;MDGEVIDRADPHIGLLHRGTEKLIEHKTYLQAVPYFDRLDYVAPQNQEHAFALAVEKIAGIEVPPRGQYIRVLYAEIGRILNHILNITAYAMDVGAMTPMLWAFEHRELLMEFCERASGARLHMAYFRPGGVARDISQELLEDIDKWADGYPKMIDDLEALLTDNRIFKQRTVDIGVVSAEQANDWSFTGPNLRASGVPWDLRKAQPYDVYSKLEFDIPTGKYGDCYDRYLIRL
;
A
#
# COMPACT_ATOMS: atom_id res chain seq x y z
N MET A 1 -23.25 -18.90 -14.47
CA MET A 1 -22.93 -18.17 -15.71
C MET A 1 -24.05 -18.44 -16.69
N ASP A 2 -24.56 -17.40 -17.32
CA ASP A 2 -25.47 -17.49 -18.47
C ASP A 2 -24.73 -16.93 -19.70
N GLY A 3 -24.15 -17.82 -20.50
CA GLY A 3 -23.20 -17.44 -21.55
C GLY A 3 -21.98 -16.71 -20.99
N GLU A 4 -21.85 -15.42 -21.33
CA GLU A 4 -20.77 -14.53 -20.87
C GLU A 4 -21.14 -13.72 -19.62
N VAL A 5 -22.40 -13.77 -19.16
CA VAL A 5 -22.87 -13.00 -18.00
C VAL A 5 -22.70 -13.80 -16.70
N ILE A 6 -22.08 -13.15 -15.71
CA ILE A 6 -21.90 -13.71 -14.37
C ILE A 6 -23.13 -13.38 -13.52
N ASP A 7 -24.02 -14.37 -13.34
CA ASP A 7 -25.22 -14.23 -12.49
C ASP A 7 -24.90 -14.32 -10.98
N ARG A 8 -23.99 -15.23 -10.61
CA ARG A 8 -23.54 -15.43 -9.22
C ARG A 8 -22.06 -15.76 -9.17
N ALA A 9 -21.36 -15.12 -8.24
CA ALA A 9 -19.99 -15.45 -7.86
C ALA A 9 -19.95 -15.84 -6.39
N ASP A 10 -19.31 -16.96 -6.09
CA ASP A 10 -19.14 -17.47 -4.72
C ASP A 10 -17.63 -17.71 -4.47
N PRO A 11 -16.90 -16.70 -3.96
CA PRO A 11 -15.46 -16.81 -3.78
C PRO A 11 -15.12 -17.67 -2.56
N HIS A 12 -14.65 -18.90 -2.81
CA HIS A 12 -14.13 -19.76 -1.75
C HIS A 12 -12.74 -19.29 -1.30
N ILE A 13 -12.70 -18.58 -0.17
CA ILE A 13 -11.47 -18.13 0.49
C ILE A 13 -10.99 -19.12 1.56
N GLY A 14 -9.76 -18.94 2.06
CA GLY A 14 -9.21 -19.74 3.16
C GLY A 14 -8.11 -20.74 2.78
N LEU A 15 -7.77 -20.85 1.49
CA LEU A 15 -6.67 -21.71 1.02
C LEU A 15 -5.30 -21.31 1.59
N LEU A 16 -5.14 -20.04 1.99
CA LEU A 16 -3.95 -19.50 2.66
C LEU A 16 -4.21 -19.19 4.15
N HIS A 17 -5.29 -19.70 4.73
CA HIS A 17 -5.56 -19.52 6.16
C HIS A 17 -4.56 -20.34 6.97
N ARG A 18 -3.79 -19.64 7.82
CA ARG A 18 -2.69 -20.24 8.61
C ARG A 18 -2.94 -20.19 10.12
N GLY A 19 -4.12 -19.75 10.57
CA GLY A 19 -4.43 -19.59 11.99
C GLY A 19 -3.52 -18.57 12.69
N THR A 20 -3.10 -17.52 11.97
CA THR A 20 -2.11 -16.54 12.46
C THR A 20 -2.52 -15.89 13.78
N GLU A 21 -3.80 -15.54 13.93
CA GLU A 21 -4.35 -14.96 15.18
C GLU A 21 -4.15 -15.89 16.39
N LYS A 22 -4.41 -17.19 16.22
CA LYS A 22 -4.24 -18.18 17.29
C LYS A 22 -2.78 -18.42 17.63
N LEU A 23 -1.89 -18.32 16.64
CA LEU A 23 -0.45 -18.39 16.91
C LEU A 23 0.03 -17.17 17.71
N ILE A 24 -0.52 -15.98 17.45
CA ILE A 24 -0.18 -14.75 18.17
C ILE A 24 -0.56 -14.83 19.65
N GLU A 25 -1.67 -15.48 20.02
CA GLU A 25 -2.09 -15.66 21.42
C GLU A 25 -1.03 -16.40 22.28
N HIS A 26 -0.23 -17.26 21.66
CA HIS A 26 0.83 -18.02 22.33
C HIS A 26 2.21 -17.34 22.28
N LYS A 27 2.29 -16.09 21.80
CA LYS A 27 3.54 -15.34 21.60
C LYS A 27 3.50 -14.01 22.35
N THR A 28 4.67 -13.50 22.69
CA THR A 28 4.79 -12.14 23.24
C THR A 28 4.60 -11.09 22.14
N TYR A 29 4.27 -9.85 22.52
CA TYR A 29 4.09 -8.75 21.57
C TYR A 29 5.27 -8.59 20.59
N LEU A 30 6.51 -8.72 21.07
CA LEU A 30 7.69 -8.62 20.20
C LEU A 30 7.82 -9.81 19.24
N GLN A 31 7.49 -11.02 19.70
CA GLN A 31 7.47 -12.21 18.86
C GLN A 31 6.30 -12.22 17.88
N ALA A 32 5.24 -11.44 18.16
CA ALA A 32 4.07 -11.31 17.30
C ALA A 32 4.32 -10.39 16.09
N VAL A 33 5.25 -9.41 16.18
CA VAL A 33 5.54 -8.45 15.10
C VAL A 33 5.72 -9.12 13.73
N PRO A 34 6.58 -10.15 13.56
CA PRO A 34 6.83 -10.73 12.24
C PRO A 34 5.66 -11.53 11.65
N TYR A 35 4.56 -11.72 12.39
CA TYR A 35 3.34 -12.27 11.80
C TYR A 35 2.60 -11.23 10.96
N PHE A 36 2.69 -9.94 11.33
CA PHE A 36 2.04 -8.84 10.60
C PHE A 36 2.70 -8.59 9.25
N ASP A 37 4.03 -8.71 9.14
CA ASP A 37 4.80 -8.62 7.88
C ASP A 37 4.35 -9.66 6.84
N ARG A 38 3.68 -10.72 7.28
CA ARG A 38 3.28 -11.88 6.45
C ARG A 38 1.79 -11.91 6.12
N LEU A 39 1.01 -10.96 6.65
CA LEU A 39 -0.41 -10.83 6.33
C LEU A 39 -0.56 -10.17 4.96
N ASP A 40 -0.12 -8.91 4.85
CA ASP A 40 0.09 -8.24 3.57
C ASP A 40 1.58 -8.27 3.25
N TYR A 41 1.99 -9.24 2.43
CA TYR A 41 3.38 -9.46 2.06
C TYR A 41 3.93 -8.42 1.07
N VAL A 42 3.08 -7.50 0.58
CA VAL A 42 3.46 -6.45 -0.35
C VAL A 42 3.81 -5.16 0.39
N ALA A 43 3.06 -4.85 1.44
CA ALA A 43 3.28 -3.69 2.33
C ALA A 43 3.52 -4.11 3.80
N PRO A 44 4.60 -4.87 4.09
CA PRO A 44 4.86 -5.37 5.42
C PRO A 44 5.05 -4.24 6.45
N GLN A 45 5.71 -3.15 6.06
CA GLN A 45 5.99 -2.01 6.94
C GLN A 45 4.69 -1.38 7.46
N ASN A 46 3.68 -1.22 6.60
CA ASN A 46 2.40 -0.63 6.98
C ASN A 46 1.63 -1.52 7.98
N GLN A 47 1.77 -2.85 7.88
CA GLN A 47 1.15 -3.79 8.83
C GLN A 47 1.87 -3.78 10.18
N GLU A 48 3.21 -3.78 10.17
CA GLU A 48 4.00 -3.60 11.38
C GLU A 48 3.65 -2.28 12.08
N HIS A 49 3.44 -1.22 11.30
CA HIS A 49 3.11 0.11 11.81
C HIS A 49 1.78 0.12 12.54
N ALA A 50 0.74 -0.46 11.94
CA ALA A 50 -0.58 -0.56 12.57
C ALA A 50 -0.52 -1.34 13.89
N PHE A 51 0.23 -2.44 13.95
CA PHE A 51 0.41 -3.21 15.17
C PHE A 51 1.21 -2.45 16.23
N ALA A 52 2.30 -1.78 15.85
CA ALA A 52 3.11 -0.98 16.75
C ALA A 52 2.30 0.16 17.38
N LEU A 53 1.50 0.88 16.59
CA LEU A 53 0.61 1.94 17.06
C LEU A 53 -0.44 1.41 18.04
N ALA A 54 -1.03 0.23 17.77
CA ALA A 54 -2.00 -0.38 18.67
C ALA A 54 -1.39 -0.71 20.03
N VAL A 55 -0.19 -1.31 20.04
CA VAL A 55 0.53 -1.65 21.28
C VAL A 55 0.96 -0.40 22.04
N GLU A 56 1.46 0.62 21.34
CA GLU A 56 1.86 1.92 21.93
C GLU A 56 0.69 2.64 22.57
N LYS A 57 -0.48 2.62 21.93
CA LYS A 57 -1.71 3.21 22.47
C LYS A 57 -2.18 2.51 23.74
N ILE A 58 -2.06 1.17 23.81
CA ILE A 58 -2.39 0.39 25.00
C ILE A 58 -1.38 0.67 26.13
N ALA A 59 -0.09 0.79 25.78
CA ALA A 59 0.98 1.04 26.74
C ALA A 59 1.08 2.50 27.20
N GLY A 60 0.45 3.45 26.49
CA GLY A 60 0.54 4.88 26.77
C GLY A 60 1.92 5.46 26.51
N ILE A 61 2.68 4.91 25.56
CA ILE A 61 4.05 5.33 25.24
C ILE A 61 4.04 6.23 24.02
N GLU A 62 4.75 7.36 24.10
CA GLU A 62 4.98 8.24 22.96
C GLU A 62 6.33 7.94 22.30
N VAL A 63 6.33 7.73 20.99
CA VAL A 63 7.54 7.44 20.20
C VAL A 63 8.32 8.73 19.95
N PRO A 64 9.66 8.73 20.03
CA PRO A 64 10.48 9.90 19.72
C PRO A 64 10.19 10.48 18.32
N PRO A 65 10.27 11.82 18.13
CA PRO A 65 9.95 12.45 16.85
C PRO A 65 10.73 11.86 15.65
N ARG A 66 12.02 11.59 15.83
CA ARG A 66 12.86 10.95 14.78
C ARG A 66 12.31 9.59 14.36
N GLY A 67 11.84 8.78 15.30
CA GLY A 67 11.22 7.48 15.02
C GLY A 67 9.91 7.62 14.24
N GLN A 68 9.11 8.64 14.55
CA GLN A 68 7.87 8.93 13.82
C GLN A 68 8.15 9.33 12.35
N TYR A 69 9.16 10.18 12.10
CA TYR A 69 9.55 10.54 10.73
C TYR A 69 10.06 9.34 9.93
N ILE A 70 10.90 8.49 10.52
CA ILE A 70 11.40 7.27 9.86
C ILE A 70 10.23 6.33 9.54
N ARG A 71 9.27 6.17 10.45
CA ARG A 71 8.06 5.36 10.20
C ARG A 71 7.27 5.86 9.02
N VAL A 72 7.00 7.17 8.97
CA VAL A 72 6.24 7.75 7.86
C VAL A 72 7.00 7.62 6.53
N LEU A 73 8.31 7.84 6.52
CA LEU A 73 9.15 7.63 5.33
C LEU A 73 9.01 6.20 4.78
N TYR A 74 9.21 5.19 5.63
CA TYR A 74 9.10 3.79 5.20
C TYR A 74 7.65 3.33 4.94
N ALA A 75 6.66 3.94 5.58
CA ALA A 75 5.25 3.67 5.30
C ALA A 75 4.82 4.20 3.93
N GLU A 76 5.39 5.33 3.48
CA GLU A 76 5.16 5.85 2.13
C GLU A 76 5.98 5.09 1.08
N ILE A 77 7.21 4.65 1.38
CA ILE A 77 7.94 3.68 0.53
C ILE A 77 7.13 2.38 0.38
N GLY A 78 6.58 1.85 1.48
CA GLY A 78 5.69 0.68 1.48
C GLY A 78 4.43 0.90 0.65
N ARG A 79 3.86 2.11 0.66
CA ARG A 79 2.74 2.49 -0.20
C ARG A 79 3.13 2.45 -1.68
N ILE A 80 4.27 3.03 -2.02
CA ILE A 80 4.79 3.04 -3.41
C ILE A 80 5.03 1.61 -3.89
N LEU A 81 5.69 0.77 -3.09
CA LEU A 81 5.89 -0.66 -3.38
C LEU A 81 4.57 -1.39 -3.66
N ASN A 82 3.52 -1.07 -2.90
CA ASN A 82 2.19 -1.66 -3.06
C ASN A 82 1.51 -1.16 -4.34
N HIS A 83 1.51 0.14 -4.61
CA HIS A 83 0.90 0.71 -5.81
C HIS A 83 1.59 0.25 -7.10
N ILE A 84 2.93 0.16 -7.10
CA ILE A 84 3.69 -0.42 -8.22
C ILE A 84 3.19 -1.84 -8.52
N LEU A 85 3.15 -2.72 -7.50
CA LEU A 85 2.72 -4.10 -7.71
C LEU A 85 1.25 -4.16 -8.16
N ASN A 86 0.38 -3.36 -7.53
CA ASN A 86 -1.05 -3.36 -7.85
C ASN A 86 -1.31 -2.93 -9.30
N ILE A 87 -0.75 -1.79 -9.72
CA ILE A 87 -0.94 -1.25 -11.07
C ILE A 87 -0.35 -2.18 -12.12
N THR A 88 0.86 -2.69 -11.89
CA THR A 88 1.54 -3.54 -12.89
C THR A 88 0.96 -4.94 -12.99
N ALA A 89 0.57 -5.55 -11.87
CA ALA A 89 -0.15 -6.83 -11.90
C ALA A 89 -1.51 -6.66 -12.56
N TYR A 90 -2.23 -5.56 -12.26
CA TYR A 90 -3.50 -5.26 -12.91
C TYR A 90 -3.34 -5.07 -14.43
N ALA A 91 -2.31 -4.33 -14.86
CA ALA A 91 -1.99 -4.17 -16.27
C ALA A 91 -1.64 -5.51 -16.93
N MET A 92 -0.88 -6.38 -16.25
CA MET A 92 -0.52 -7.71 -16.74
C MET A 92 -1.76 -8.60 -16.91
N ASP A 93 -2.66 -8.62 -15.93
CA ASP A 93 -3.91 -9.40 -15.99
C ASP A 93 -4.84 -8.93 -17.12
N VAL A 94 -4.79 -7.64 -17.47
CA VAL A 94 -5.50 -7.09 -18.65
C VAL A 94 -4.78 -7.42 -19.97
N GLY A 95 -3.47 -7.68 -19.93
CA GLY A 95 -2.66 -8.14 -21.06
C GLY A 95 -1.43 -7.27 -21.39
N ALA A 96 -1.17 -6.20 -20.65
CA ALA A 96 -0.01 -5.33 -20.83
C ALA A 96 1.18 -5.82 -19.97
N MET A 97 2.15 -6.51 -20.60
CA MET A 97 3.29 -7.10 -19.88
C MET A 97 4.44 -6.12 -19.61
N THR A 98 4.66 -5.13 -20.48
CA THR A 98 5.80 -4.20 -20.40
C THR A 98 5.86 -3.38 -19.11
N PRO A 99 4.75 -2.80 -18.60
CA PRO A 99 4.75 -2.01 -17.36
C PRO A 99 5.35 -2.73 -16.17
N MET A 100 5.12 -4.04 -16.06
CA MET A 100 5.62 -4.84 -14.95
C MET A 100 7.15 -4.91 -14.94
N LEU A 101 7.79 -5.04 -16.10
CA LEU A 101 9.24 -5.13 -16.17
C LEU A 101 9.91 -3.80 -15.79
N TRP A 102 9.35 -2.67 -16.24
CA TRP A 102 9.88 -1.35 -15.93
C TRP A 102 9.71 -0.98 -14.46
N ALA A 103 8.51 -1.16 -13.90
CA ALA A 103 8.27 -0.75 -12.52
C ALA A 103 8.93 -1.70 -11.50
N PHE A 104 9.18 -2.97 -11.87
CA PHE A 104 9.90 -3.89 -10.99
C PHE A 104 11.37 -3.52 -10.81
N GLU A 105 11.99 -2.81 -11.74
CA GLU A 105 13.33 -2.23 -11.54
C GLU A 105 13.32 -1.23 -10.37
N HIS A 106 12.37 -0.29 -10.36
CA HIS A 106 12.21 0.64 -9.24
C HIS A 106 11.81 -0.07 -7.95
N ARG A 107 11.00 -1.14 -8.05
CA ARG A 107 10.64 -1.97 -6.90
C ARG A 107 11.87 -2.64 -6.29
N GLU A 108 12.82 -3.08 -7.10
CA GLU A 108 14.08 -3.69 -6.67
C GLU A 108 14.95 -2.67 -5.90
N LEU A 109 15.07 -1.45 -6.41
CA LEU A 109 15.80 -0.36 -5.74
C LEU A 109 15.18 -0.03 -4.37
N LEU A 110 13.84 0.02 -4.29
CA LEU A 110 13.16 0.23 -3.01
C LEU A 110 13.37 -0.94 -2.03
N MET A 111 13.48 -2.18 -2.53
CA MET A 111 13.82 -3.33 -1.70
C MET A 111 15.27 -3.29 -1.19
N GLU A 112 16.19 -2.73 -1.96
CA GLU A 112 17.57 -2.48 -1.50
C GLU A 112 17.58 -1.49 -0.32
N PHE A 113 16.76 -0.42 -0.37
CA PHE A 113 16.62 0.50 0.76
C PHE A 113 16.06 -0.18 2.02
N CYS A 114 15.12 -1.12 1.83
CA CYS A 114 14.58 -1.94 2.91
C CYS A 114 15.65 -2.88 3.49
N GLU A 115 16.48 -3.48 2.64
CA GLU A 115 17.61 -4.32 3.03
C GLU A 115 18.66 -3.53 3.82
N ARG A 116 19.03 -2.33 3.36
CA ARG A 116 20.01 -1.49 4.05
C ARG A 116 19.56 -1.06 5.45
N ALA A 117 18.26 -0.86 5.66
CA ALA A 117 17.71 -0.52 6.99
C ALA A 117 17.51 -1.73 7.92
N SER A 118 16.95 -2.83 7.39
CA SER A 118 16.50 -3.96 8.20
C SER A 118 17.38 -5.21 8.10
N GLY A 119 18.20 -5.33 7.06
CA GLY A 119 18.91 -6.55 6.68
C GLY A 119 18.06 -7.56 5.92
N ALA A 120 16.79 -7.23 5.61
CA ALA A 120 15.89 -8.06 4.84
C ALA A 120 15.17 -7.25 3.77
N ARG A 121 14.93 -7.88 2.62
CA ARG A 121 14.34 -7.22 1.44
C ARG A 121 12.82 -7.05 1.51
N LEU A 122 12.14 -7.97 2.18
CA LEU A 122 10.66 -8.04 2.27
C LEU A 122 10.21 -7.97 3.73
N HIS A 123 10.49 -9.01 4.51
CA HIS A 123 10.07 -9.09 5.91
C HIS A 123 11.10 -8.39 6.81
N MET A 124 10.88 -7.11 7.06
CA MET A 124 11.85 -6.23 7.73
C MET A 124 11.83 -6.38 9.25
N ALA A 125 10.66 -6.62 9.88
CA ALA A 125 10.46 -6.56 11.33
C ALA A 125 11.14 -5.31 11.96
N TYR A 126 11.02 -4.19 11.26
CA TYR A 126 11.77 -2.96 11.50
C TYR A 126 11.02 -2.01 12.41
N PHE A 127 9.70 -1.91 12.27
CA PHE A 127 8.88 -1.19 13.23
C PHE A 127 8.61 -2.11 14.42
N ARG A 128 8.89 -1.58 15.60
CA ARG A 128 8.66 -2.29 16.86
C ARG A 128 7.82 -1.41 17.77
N PRO A 129 7.02 -1.99 18.67
CA PRO A 129 6.39 -1.21 19.72
C PRO A 129 7.46 -0.42 20.50
N GLY A 130 7.34 0.90 20.50
CA GLY A 130 8.32 1.85 21.06
C GLY A 130 9.16 2.60 20.02
N GLY A 131 8.96 2.37 18.72
CA GLY A 131 9.60 3.13 17.64
C GLY A 131 10.13 2.25 16.51
N VAL A 132 11.44 2.30 16.31
CA VAL A 132 12.13 1.68 15.19
C VAL A 132 13.29 0.83 15.71
N ALA A 133 13.56 -0.31 15.08
CA ALA A 133 14.58 -1.26 15.53
C ALA A 133 16.01 -0.70 15.49
N ARG A 134 16.34 0.07 14.43
CA ARG A 134 17.66 0.70 14.22
C ARG A 134 17.50 2.03 13.51
N ASP A 135 18.39 2.97 13.76
CA ASP A 135 18.42 4.22 13.02
C ASP A 135 18.93 4.00 11.59
N ILE A 136 18.60 4.93 10.69
CA ILE A 136 19.06 4.95 9.30
C ILE A 136 20.34 5.78 9.15
N SER A 137 21.21 5.38 8.22
CA SER A 137 22.40 6.16 7.87
C SER A 137 22.05 7.37 7.01
N GLN A 138 22.87 8.41 7.07
CA GLN A 138 22.70 9.61 6.25
C GLN A 138 22.83 9.29 4.75
N GLU A 139 23.76 8.41 4.39
CA GLU A 139 23.95 7.94 3.01
C GLU A 139 22.67 7.33 2.42
N LEU A 140 21.90 6.58 3.23
CA LEU A 140 20.64 5.99 2.78
C LEU A 140 19.58 7.06 2.48
N LEU A 141 19.55 8.15 3.25
CA LEU A 141 18.66 9.27 2.98
C LEU A 141 19.01 9.96 1.67
N GLU A 142 20.29 10.19 1.41
CA GLU A 142 20.76 10.80 0.15
C GLU A 142 20.45 9.92 -1.07
N ASP A 143 20.52 8.59 -0.93
CA ASP A 143 20.20 7.67 -2.01
C ASP A 143 18.68 7.58 -2.27
N ILE A 144 17.86 7.63 -1.22
CA ILE A 144 16.39 7.72 -1.34
C ILE A 144 16.00 9.03 -2.04
N ASP A 145 16.65 10.15 -1.70
CA ASP A 145 16.40 11.47 -2.30
C ASP A 145 16.72 11.46 -3.81
N LYS A 146 17.89 10.94 -4.19
CA LYS A 146 18.27 10.77 -5.61
C LYS A 146 17.30 9.86 -6.38
N TRP A 147 16.81 8.81 -5.75
CA TRP A 147 15.82 7.92 -6.37
C TRP A 147 14.48 8.64 -6.56
N ALA A 148 14.07 9.45 -5.58
CA ALA A 148 12.82 10.20 -5.62
C ALA A 148 12.80 11.22 -6.77
N ASP A 149 13.94 11.83 -7.11
CA ASP A 149 14.07 12.73 -8.27
C ASP A 149 13.82 12.02 -9.62
N GLY A 150 14.22 10.75 -9.74
CA GLY A 150 14.07 9.96 -10.95
C GLY A 150 12.71 9.25 -11.09
N TYR A 151 12.00 9.05 -9.98
CA TYR A 151 10.75 8.28 -9.95
C TYR A 151 9.59 8.89 -10.75
N PRO A 152 9.37 10.23 -10.79
CA PRO A 152 8.29 10.84 -11.58
C PRO A 152 8.33 10.48 -13.06
N LYS A 153 9.54 10.39 -13.64
CA LYS A 153 9.69 9.99 -15.05
C LYS A 153 9.13 8.59 -15.31
N MET A 154 9.28 7.67 -14.36
CA MET A 154 8.72 6.32 -14.49
C MET A 154 7.19 6.35 -14.43
N ILE A 155 6.61 7.22 -13.59
CA ILE A 155 5.15 7.44 -13.56
C ILE A 155 4.68 7.97 -14.93
N ASP A 156 5.37 8.96 -15.50
CA ASP A 156 5.03 9.52 -16.81
C ASP A 156 5.08 8.45 -17.92
N ASP A 157 6.12 7.60 -17.91
CA ASP A 157 6.28 6.49 -18.87
C ASP A 157 5.16 5.43 -18.71
N LEU A 158 4.73 5.15 -17.48
CA LEU A 158 3.57 4.28 -17.19
C LEU A 158 2.26 4.91 -17.65
N GLU A 159 2.06 6.19 -17.38
CA GLU A 159 0.87 6.96 -17.76
C GLU A 159 0.72 7.00 -19.28
N ALA A 160 1.82 7.28 -20.00
CA ALA A 160 1.84 7.32 -21.46
C ALA A 160 1.43 5.99 -22.11
N LEU A 161 1.74 4.86 -21.46
CA LEU A 161 1.43 3.52 -21.99
C LEU A 161 0.01 3.05 -21.64
N LEU A 162 -0.48 3.40 -20.45
CA LEU A 162 -1.73 2.87 -19.89
C LEU A 162 -2.88 3.87 -19.93
N THR A 163 -2.66 5.10 -19.44
CA THR A 163 -3.74 6.04 -19.14
C THR A 163 -4.53 6.44 -20.37
N ASP A 164 -3.86 6.74 -21.49
CA ASP A 164 -4.50 7.13 -22.75
C ASP A 164 -4.72 5.98 -23.74
N ASN A 165 -4.37 4.77 -23.34
CA ASN A 165 -4.54 3.61 -24.19
C ASN A 165 -6.02 3.24 -24.32
N ARG A 166 -6.52 3.26 -25.56
CA ARG A 166 -7.91 2.91 -25.89
C ARG A 166 -8.28 1.52 -25.38
N ILE A 167 -7.39 0.53 -25.50
CA ILE A 167 -7.67 -0.85 -25.08
C ILE A 167 -7.81 -0.90 -23.55
N PHE A 168 -6.94 -0.20 -22.83
CA PHE A 168 -7.00 -0.13 -21.38
C PHE A 168 -8.28 0.57 -20.90
N LYS A 169 -8.61 1.74 -21.47
CA LYS A 169 -9.89 2.43 -21.16
C LYS A 169 -11.11 1.53 -21.42
N GLN A 170 -11.15 0.85 -22.57
CA GLN A 170 -12.25 -0.08 -22.90
C GLN A 170 -12.41 -1.25 -21.92
N ARG A 171 -11.35 -1.61 -21.20
CA ARG A 171 -11.32 -2.73 -20.25
C ARG A 171 -11.45 -2.30 -18.78
N THR A 172 -11.52 -1.00 -18.51
CA THR A 172 -11.50 -0.46 -17.14
C THR A 172 -12.59 0.57 -16.88
N VAL A 173 -12.98 1.36 -17.88
CA VAL A 173 -14.07 2.33 -17.80
C VAL A 173 -15.41 1.59 -17.76
N ASP A 174 -16.33 2.08 -16.92
CA ASP A 174 -17.66 1.50 -16.68
C ASP A 174 -17.68 0.05 -16.15
N ILE A 175 -16.51 -0.44 -15.69
CA ILE A 175 -16.38 -1.79 -15.13
C ILE A 175 -16.28 -1.72 -13.62
N GLY A 176 -17.07 -2.57 -12.95
CA GLY A 176 -17.04 -2.72 -11.50
C GLY A 176 -17.53 -1.48 -10.74
N VAL A 177 -18.37 -0.64 -11.34
CA VAL A 177 -18.89 0.61 -10.76
C VAL A 177 -19.47 0.38 -9.37
N VAL A 178 -19.02 1.18 -8.41
CA VAL A 178 -19.54 1.17 -7.02
C VAL A 178 -19.97 2.59 -6.66
N SER A 179 -21.20 2.74 -6.19
CA SER A 179 -21.70 4.01 -5.66
C SER A 179 -21.17 4.30 -4.25
N ALA A 180 -21.14 5.56 -3.84
CA ALA A 180 -20.73 5.96 -2.49
C ALA A 180 -21.58 5.29 -1.38
N GLU A 181 -22.89 5.09 -1.62
CA GLU A 181 -23.80 4.42 -0.69
C GLU A 181 -23.41 2.94 -0.54
N GLN A 182 -23.25 2.21 -1.65
CA GLN A 182 -22.79 0.81 -1.63
C GLN A 182 -21.41 0.66 -0.98
N ALA A 183 -20.48 1.58 -1.26
CA ALA A 183 -19.16 1.56 -0.67
C ALA A 183 -19.23 1.68 0.86
N ASN A 184 -20.12 2.53 1.38
CA ASN A 184 -20.35 2.65 2.83
C ASN A 184 -21.05 1.41 3.41
N ASP A 185 -22.12 0.94 2.78
CA ASP A 185 -22.88 -0.23 3.24
C ASP A 185 -22.01 -1.51 3.27
N TRP A 186 -21.11 -1.67 2.30
CA TRP A 186 -20.19 -2.80 2.23
C TRP A 186 -18.86 -2.54 2.96
N SER A 187 -18.74 -1.41 3.66
CA SER A 187 -17.55 -1.05 4.45
C SER A 187 -16.24 -1.03 3.64
N PHE A 188 -16.31 -0.57 2.39
CA PHE A 188 -15.14 -0.35 1.56
C PHE A 188 -14.30 0.82 2.10
N THR A 189 -12.98 0.70 1.96
CA THR A 189 -12.02 1.70 2.44
C THR A 189 -10.94 1.99 1.40
N GLY A 190 -10.13 3.02 1.65
CA GLY A 190 -8.96 3.36 0.83
C GLY A 190 -9.34 3.75 -0.61
N PRO A 191 -8.60 3.28 -1.63
CA PRO A 191 -8.86 3.65 -3.02
C PRO A 191 -10.27 3.30 -3.53
N ASN A 192 -10.90 2.24 -3.02
CA ASN A 192 -12.25 1.86 -3.45
C ASN A 192 -13.30 2.89 -3.00
N LEU A 193 -13.18 3.37 -1.75
CA LEU A 193 -14.06 4.41 -1.21
C LEU A 193 -13.81 5.77 -1.90
N ARG A 194 -12.54 6.12 -2.10
CA ARG A 194 -12.15 7.37 -2.77
C ARG A 194 -12.53 7.42 -4.24
N ALA A 195 -12.51 6.29 -4.94
CA ALA A 195 -12.97 6.21 -6.33
C ALA A 195 -14.46 6.52 -6.46
N SER A 196 -15.24 6.18 -5.45
CA SER A 196 -16.68 6.44 -5.38
C SER A 196 -17.01 7.90 -5.03
N GLY A 197 -16.01 8.78 -4.95
CA GLY A 197 -16.16 10.22 -4.69
C GLY A 197 -16.17 10.64 -3.21
N VAL A 198 -15.87 9.73 -2.28
CA VAL A 198 -15.83 10.05 -0.85
C VAL A 198 -14.40 10.44 -0.44
N PRO A 199 -14.13 11.70 -0.03
CA PRO A 199 -12.79 12.18 0.32
C PRO A 199 -12.36 11.72 1.73
N TRP A 200 -12.21 10.40 1.91
CA TRP A 200 -11.83 9.82 3.19
C TRP A 200 -10.43 9.19 3.15
N ASP A 201 -9.54 9.66 4.01
CA ASP A 201 -8.22 9.09 4.25
C ASP A 201 -7.86 9.26 5.74
N LEU A 202 -7.45 8.17 6.39
CA LEU A 202 -7.12 8.17 7.81
C LEU A 202 -5.96 9.12 8.14
N ARG A 203 -5.00 9.32 7.22
CA ARG A 203 -3.85 10.18 7.45
C ARG A 203 -4.22 11.66 7.63
N LYS A 204 -5.36 12.09 7.08
CA LYS A 204 -5.90 13.45 7.30
C LYS A 204 -7.06 13.49 8.29
N ALA A 205 -7.97 12.51 8.25
CA ALA A 205 -9.15 12.52 9.12
C ALA A 205 -8.80 12.19 10.58
N GLN A 206 -7.85 11.27 10.80
CA GLN A 206 -7.39 10.83 12.12
C GLN A 206 -5.86 10.66 12.08
N PRO A 207 -5.11 11.78 11.99
CA PRO A 207 -3.68 11.73 11.77
C PRO A 207 -2.97 10.99 12.91
N TYR A 208 -2.04 10.12 12.54
CA TYR A 208 -1.12 9.41 13.42
C TYR A 208 0.32 9.83 13.09
N ASP A 209 1.25 9.65 14.03
CA ASP A 209 2.64 10.11 13.90
C ASP A 209 2.73 11.56 13.36
N VAL A 210 3.59 11.80 12.38
CA VAL A 210 3.88 13.13 11.83
C VAL A 210 3.06 13.48 10.59
N TYR A 211 2.06 12.68 10.20
CA TYR A 211 1.24 12.97 9.01
C TYR A 211 0.52 14.32 9.10
N SER A 212 0.22 14.81 10.30
CA SER A 212 -0.37 16.14 10.52
C SER A 212 0.55 17.31 10.18
N LYS A 213 1.87 17.06 10.08
CA LYS A 213 2.89 18.07 9.76
C LYS A 213 3.30 18.05 8.29
N LEU A 214 2.77 17.11 7.51
CA LEU A 214 3.11 16.92 6.10
C LEU A 214 1.99 17.46 5.22
N GLU A 215 2.36 18.11 4.13
CA GLU A 215 1.43 18.62 3.13
C GLU A 215 1.32 17.63 1.97
N PHE A 216 0.12 17.12 1.71
CA PHE A 216 -0.19 16.24 0.59
C PHE A 216 -1.68 16.31 0.26
N ASP A 217 -2.05 15.98 -0.97
CA ASP A 217 -3.44 15.93 -1.41
C ASP A 217 -3.98 14.50 -1.48
N ILE A 218 -5.31 14.36 -1.45
CA ILE A 218 -5.99 13.07 -1.51
C ILE A 218 -6.71 13.00 -2.86
N PRO A 219 -6.31 12.10 -3.77
CA PRO A 219 -7.02 11.93 -5.03
C PRO A 219 -8.38 11.27 -4.80
N THR A 220 -9.41 11.80 -5.46
CA THR A 220 -10.79 11.30 -5.42
C THR A 220 -11.32 11.08 -6.82
N GLY A 221 -12.00 9.96 -7.03
CA GLY A 221 -12.67 9.63 -8.29
C GLY A 221 -14.06 10.27 -8.36
N LYS A 222 -14.76 10.01 -9.46
CA LYS A 222 -16.11 10.55 -9.71
C LYS A 222 -17.13 9.46 -10.02
N TYR A 223 -16.72 8.41 -10.71
CA TYR A 223 -17.59 7.39 -11.26
C TYR A 223 -17.54 6.08 -10.47
N GLY A 224 -16.48 5.83 -9.70
CA GLY A 224 -16.36 4.61 -8.89
C GLY A 224 -16.02 3.34 -9.69
N ASP A 225 -15.59 3.49 -10.94
CA ASP A 225 -15.19 2.39 -11.81
C ASP A 225 -13.75 1.91 -11.50
N CYS A 226 -13.28 0.93 -12.26
CA CYS A 226 -11.91 0.44 -12.17
C CYS A 226 -10.87 1.46 -12.65
N TYR A 227 -11.24 2.34 -13.59
CA TYR A 227 -10.34 3.35 -14.14
C TYR A 227 -10.03 4.46 -13.13
N ASP A 228 -11.03 5.01 -12.44
CA ASP A 228 -10.85 5.96 -11.33
C ASP A 228 -9.99 5.35 -10.21
N ARG A 229 -10.19 4.05 -9.94
CA ARG A 229 -9.38 3.30 -8.98
C ARG A 229 -7.92 3.17 -9.41
N TYR A 230 -7.66 3.04 -10.70
CA TYR A 230 -6.31 3.05 -11.25
C TYR A 230 -5.69 4.44 -11.10
N LEU A 231 -6.40 5.51 -11.50
CA LEU A 231 -5.90 6.89 -11.41
C LEU A 231 -5.62 7.35 -9.97
N ILE A 232 -6.37 6.87 -8.98
CA ILE A 232 -6.13 7.19 -7.56
C ILE A 232 -4.87 6.53 -7.00
N ARG A 233 -4.38 5.46 -7.65
CA ARG A 233 -3.18 4.73 -7.25
C ARG A 233 -1.92 5.20 -7.99
N LEU A 234 -2.10 5.80 -9.16
CA LEU A 234 -1.04 6.47 -9.91
C LEU A 234 -0.67 7.77 -9.20
#